data_AF-A0A2U1CME4-F1
#
_entry.id   AF-A0A2U1CME4-F1
#
_cell.length_a   1.000
_cell.length_b   1.000
_cell.length_c   1.000
_cell.angle_alpha   90.00
_cell.angle_beta   90.00
_cell.angle_gamma   90.00
#
_symmetry.space_group_name_H-M   'P 1'
#
loop_
_entity.id
_entity.type
_entity.pdbx_description
1 polymer ?
#
loop_
_entity_poly.entity_id
_entity_poly.type
_entity_poly.pdbx_seq_one_letter_code
_entity_poly.pdbx_strand_id
1 'polypeptide(L)'
;MSRALFASFIRFIPCYLFLVLMKALTFIVGPIIALPCFVVMAEENATTGYPSQFPGKMREFLIPLFRLFSTHDDCADAWWYSGKYRGIKRFASFTQADYDSKSWFRYVCRVAWLWRNPAYGFARLVGFDQTGVKKVIRHRDEDDKWDSGYPCLSWWTAVNGRGRVAWLFQWQWYFYGQRCLEVVLGWKIPWDGDPQNKAMLAARISPFKQYAKKEPS
;
A
#
# COMPACT_ATOMS: atom_id res chain seq x y z
N MET A 1 -2.12 8.64 28.62
CA MET A 1 -2.17 7.57 27.59
C MET A 1 -2.69 6.29 28.22
N SER A 2 -3.69 5.61 27.63
CA SER A 2 -4.25 4.38 28.23
C SER A 2 -3.26 3.22 28.12
N ARG A 3 -3.33 2.24 29.04
CA ARG A 3 -2.49 1.02 29.00
C ARG A 3 -2.62 0.27 27.67
N ALA A 4 -3.83 0.22 27.11
CA ALA A 4 -4.10 -0.46 25.84
C ALA A 4 -3.47 0.26 24.63
N LEU A 5 -3.47 1.60 24.63
CA LEU A 5 -2.78 2.38 23.59
C LEU A 5 -1.26 2.20 23.69
N PHE A 6 -0.71 2.19 24.90
CA PHE A 6 0.72 1.91 25.10
C PHE A 6 1.12 0.53 24.59
N ALA A 7 0.33 -0.51 24.91
CA ALA A 7 0.56 -1.85 24.38
C ALA A 7 0.48 -1.91 22.84
N SER A 8 -0.40 -1.11 22.23
CA SER A 8 -0.50 -0.98 20.77
C SER A 8 0.77 -0.37 20.16
N PHE A 9 1.35 0.67 20.79
CA PHE A 9 2.64 1.22 20.38
C PHE A 9 3.79 0.20 20.51
N ILE A 10 3.85 -0.54 21.62
CA ILE A 10 4.86 -1.58 21.80
C ILE A 10 4.74 -2.64 20.71
N ARG A 11 3.52 -3.07 20.36
CA ARG A 11 3.29 -4.02 19.26
C ARG A 11 3.66 -3.44 17.90
N PHE A 12 3.42 -2.15 17.68
CA PHE A 12 3.71 -1.49 16.41
C PHE A 12 5.21 -1.58 16.06
N ILE A 13 6.10 -1.34 17.03
CA ILE A 13 7.56 -1.26 16.80
C ILE A 13 8.12 -2.50 16.09
N PRO A 14 7.98 -3.75 16.60
CA PRO A 14 8.52 -4.92 15.92
C PRO A 14 7.84 -5.16 14.57
N CYS A 15 6.54 -4.93 14.44
CA CYS A 15 5.83 -5.06 13.15
C CYS A 15 6.34 -4.04 12.11
N TYR A 16 6.60 -2.81 12.54
CA TYR A 16 7.18 -1.75 11.72
C TYR A 16 8.59 -2.13 11.24
N LEU A 17 9.46 -2.55 12.16
CA LEU A 17 10.83 -2.94 11.83
C LEU A 17 10.85 -4.12 10.83
N PHE A 18 10.01 -5.13 11.07
CA PHE A 18 9.87 -6.25 10.13
C PHE A 18 9.31 -5.81 8.77
N LEU A 19 8.32 -4.89 8.75
CA LEU A 19 7.80 -4.37 7.49
C LEU A 19 8.87 -3.59 6.71
N VAL A 20 9.68 -2.77 7.38
CA VAL A 20 10.80 -2.05 6.75
C VAL A 20 11.81 -3.06 6.17
N LEU A 21 12.17 -4.11 6.93
CA LEU A 21 13.03 -5.18 6.44
C LEU A 21 12.43 -5.88 5.23
N MET A 22 11.15 -6.27 5.28
CA MET A 22 10.46 -6.91 4.16
C MET A 22 10.40 -6.01 2.93
N LYS A 23 10.21 -4.69 3.11
CA LYS A 23 10.27 -3.72 2.00
C LYS A 23 11.64 -3.68 1.35
N ALA A 24 12.71 -3.59 2.16
CA ALA A 24 14.08 -3.64 1.66
C ALA A 24 14.36 -4.95 0.92
N LEU A 25 13.89 -6.08 1.48
CA LEU A 25 13.99 -7.38 0.85
C LEU A 25 13.25 -7.42 -0.49
N THR A 26 12.05 -6.83 -0.61
CA THR A 26 11.32 -6.74 -1.89
C THR A 26 12.14 -6.04 -2.98
N PHE A 27 12.95 -5.03 -2.66
CA PHE A 27 13.81 -4.40 -3.66
C PHE A 27 14.89 -5.35 -4.18
N ILE A 28 15.42 -6.21 -3.31
CA ILE A 28 16.48 -7.18 -3.64
C ILE A 28 15.90 -8.41 -4.36
N VAL A 29 14.86 -9.04 -3.81
CA VAL A 29 14.29 -10.28 -4.34
C VAL A 29 13.23 -10.06 -5.40
N GLY A 30 12.68 -8.85 -5.51
CA GLY A 30 11.64 -8.46 -6.47
C GLY A 30 11.94 -8.90 -7.91
N PRO A 31 13.13 -8.60 -8.46
CA PRO A 31 13.55 -9.09 -9.77
C PRO A 31 13.47 -10.62 -9.92
N ILE A 32 13.86 -11.37 -8.88
CA ILE A 32 13.86 -12.84 -8.93
C ILE A 32 12.43 -13.38 -8.88
N ILE A 33 11.62 -12.92 -7.94
CA ILE A 33 10.24 -13.41 -7.76
C ILE A 33 9.29 -12.96 -8.88
N ALA A 34 9.69 -11.96 -9.68
CA ALA A 34 8.95 -11.52 -10.87
C ALA A 34 9.19 -12.40 -12.11
N LEU A 35 10.06 -13.41 -12.02
CA LEU A 35 10.30 -14.34 -13.13
C LEU A 35 9.04 -15.17 -13.44
N PRO A 36 8.80 -15.52 -14.71
CA PRO A 36 7.58 -16.23 -15.13
C PRO A 36 7.29 -17.53 -14.37
N CYS A 37 8.32 -18.26 -13.91
CA CYS A 37 8.15 -19.50 -13.15
C CYS A 37 7.51 -19.30 -11.76
N PHE A 38 7.49 -18.07 -11.25
CA PHE A 38 6.86 -17.70 -9.99
C PHE A 38 5.55 -16.91 -10.17
N VAL A 39 5.07 -16.85 -11.41
CA VAL A 39 3.84 -16.14 -11.78
C VAL A 39 2.78 -17.14 -12.20
N VAL A 40 1.59 -16.98 -11.66
CA VAL A 40 0.39 -17.73 -12.04
C VAL A 40 -0.61 -16.81 -12.69
N MET A 41 -1.35 -17.32 -13.66
CA MET A 41 -2.48 -16.61 -14.26
C MET A 41 -3.75 -17.00 -13.52
N ALA A 42 -4.50 -16.02 -13.04
CA ALA A 42 -5.77 -16.26 -12.37
C ALA A 42 -6.70 -15.06 -12.54
N GLU A 43 -7.99 -15.24 -12.30
CA GLU A 43 -8.90 -14.11 -12.17
C GLU A 43 -8.65 -13.37 -10.85
N GLU A 44 -8.79 -12.05 -10.90
CA GLU A 44 -8.46 -11.16 -9.79
C GLU A 44 -9.33 -11.40 -8.56
N ASN A 45 -10.64 -11.52 -8.74
CA ASN A 45 -11.56 -11.80 -7.65
C ASN A 45 -11.27 -13.15 -6.99
N ALA A 46 -11.08 -14.20 -7.79
CA ALA A 46 -10.75 -15.54 -7.28
C ALA A 46 -9.46 -15.55 -6.43
N THR A 47 -8.51 -14.65 -6.73
CA THR A 47 -7.22 -14.60 -6.06
C THR A 47 -7.20 -13.70 -4.82
N THR A 48 -7.85 -12.53 -4.91
CA THR A 48 -7.73 -11.46 -3.92
C THR A 48 -8.97 -11.36 -3.01
N GLY A 49 -10.13 -11.82 -3.50
CA GLY A 49 -11.45 -11.59 -2.91
C GLY A 49 -12.02 -10.19 -3.15
N TYR A 50 -11.30 -9.33 -3.88
CA TYR A 50 -11.77 -8.00 -4.25
C TYR A 50 -12.50 -8.02 -5.59
N PRO A 51 -13.43 -7.08 -5.85
CA PRO A 51 -14.02 -6.91 -7.18
C PRO A 51 -12.94 -6.75 -8.25
N SER A 52 -13.01 -7.57 -9.30
CA SER A 52 -12.06 -7.52 -10.41
C SER A 52 -12.20 -6.20 -11.16
N GLN A 53 -11.08 -5.53 -11.45
CA GLN A 53 -11.06 -4.35 -12.32
C GLN A 53 -11.39 -4.72 -13.78
N PHE A 54 -11.11 -5.96 -14.16
CA PHE A 54 -11.36 -6.50 -15.50
C PHE A 54 -12.00 -7.90 -15.38
N PRO A 55 -13.33 -7.97 -15.11
CA PRO A 55 -14.03 -9.24 -14.94
C PRO A 55 -13.81 -10.21 -16.10
N GLY A 56 -13.55 -11.50 -15.80
CA GLY A 56 -13.28 -12.53 -16.80
C GLY A 56 -11.88 -12.49 -17.43
N LYS A 57 -11.04 -11.52 -17.08
CA LYS A 57 -9.66 -11.45 -17.56
C LYS A 57 -8.69 -12.17 -16.62
N MET A 58 -7.87 -13.05 -17.20
CA MET A 58 -6.75 -13.65 -16.49
C MET A 58 -5.64 -12.62 -16.29
N ARG A 59 -5.20 -12.46 -15.04
CA ARG A 59 -4.19 -11.50 -14.60
C ARG A 59 -3.01 -12.23 -13.98
N GLU A 60 -1.87 -11.55 -13.96
CA GLU A 60 -0.64 -12.09 -13.38
C GLU A 60 -0.63 -11.95 -11.87
N PHE A 61 -0.37 -13.04 -11.16
CA PHE A 61 -0.17 -13.06 -9.71
C PHE A 61 1.13 -13.78 -9.37
N LEU A 62 1.76 -13.38 -8.27
CA LEU A 62 2.80 -14.23 -7.69
C LEU A 62 2.19 -15.51 -7.11
N ILE A 63 2.97 -16.59 -7.11
CA ILE A 63 2.64 -17.80 -6.35
C ILE A 63 2.39 -17.45 -4.87
N PRO A 64 1.54 -18.20 -4.15
CA PRO A 64 1.08 -17.83 -2.80
C PRO A 64 2.20 -17.44 -1.82
N LEU A 65 3.32 -18.15 -1.84
CA LEU A 65 4.48 -17.89 -0.97
C LEU A 65 5.03 -16.45 -1.14
N PHE A 66 5.05 -15.92 -2.36
CA PHE A 66 5.63 -14.61 -2.66
C PHE A 66 4.62 -13.46 -2.65
N ARG A 67 3.33 -13.73 -2.43
CA ARG A 67 2.31 -12.68 -2.31
C ARG A 67 2.55 -11.75 -1.13
N LEU A 68 3.33 -12.18 -0.13
CA LEU A 68 3.78 -11.31 0.97
C LEU A 68 4.57 -10.09 0.49
N PHE A 69 5.26 -10.18 -0.65
CA PHE A 69 6.06 -9.11 -1.23
C PHE A 69 5.26 -8.17 -2.15
N SER A 70 4.06 -8.58 -2.58
CA SER A 70 3.21 -7.86 -3.53
C SER A 70 2.04 -7.15 -2.85
N THR A 71 1.27 -6.38 -3.63
CA THR A 71 -0.10 -5.97 -3.29
C THR A 71 -0.98 -7.17 -2.98
N HIS A 72 -1.93 -6.99 -2.05
CA HIS A 72 -2.87 -8.03 -1.65
C HIS A 72 -4.24 -7.89 -2.35
N ASP A 73 -4.46 -6.71 -2.94
CA ASP A 73 -5.68 -6.18 -3.53
C ASP A 73 -5.52 -5.92 -5.04
N ASP A 74 -4.35 -6.23 -5.61
CA ASP A 74 -4.08 -5.99 -7.04
C ASP A 74 -3.09 -7.03 -7.59
N CYS A 75 -3.06 -7.12 -8.91
CA CYS A 75 -2.29 -8.07 -9.70
C CYS A 75 -0.83 -7.61 -9.85
N ALA A 76 0.09 -8.54 -10.14
CA ALA A 76 1.49 -8.23 -10.40
C ALA A 76 1.69 -7.41 -11.69
N ASP A 77 0.77 -7.52 -12.66
CA ASP A 77 0.77 -6.76 -13.91
C ASP A 77 0.11 -5.37 -13.81
N ALA A 78 -0.32 -4.96 -12.62
CA ALA A 78 -1.11 -3.74 -12.44
C ALA A 78 -0.38 -2.46 -12.86
N TRP A 79 0.96 -2.45 -12.89
CA TRP A 79 1.69 -1.30 -13.43
C TRP A 79 1.37 -1.00 -14.90
N TRP A 80 1.09 -2.04 -15.69
CA TRP A 80 0.60 -1.91 -17.07
C TRP A 80 -0.85 -1.40 -17.07
N TYR A 81 -1.75 -2.10 -16.40
CA TYR A 81 -3.19 -1.83 -16.47
C TYR A 81 -3.63 -0.51 -15.81
N SER A 82 -2.87 -0.04 -14.82
CA SER A 82 -3.09 1.29 -14.22
C SER A 82 -2.50 2.45 -15.04
N GLY A 83 -1.86 2.16 -16.18
CA GLY A 83 -1.24 3.16 -17.05
C GLY A 83 0.02 3.82 -16.48
N LYS A 84 0.54 3.34 -15.34
CA LYS A 84 1.67 3.96 -14.64
C LYS A 84 2.97 3.90 -15.45
N TYR A 85 3.11 2.92 -16.35
CA TYR A 85 4.23 2.83 -17.28
C TYR A 85 4.40 4.06 -18.18
N ARG A 86 3.32 4.80 -18.46
CA ARG A 86 3.35 6.00 -19.32
C ARG A 86 4.16 7.15 -18.72
N GLY A 87 4.42 7.12 -17.41
CA GLY A 87 5.35 8.05 -16.77
C GLY A 87 6.81 7.90 -17.23
N ILE A 88 7.16 6.78 -17.86
CA ILE A 88 8.48 6.53 -18.43
C ILE A 88 8.39 6.73 -19.95
N LYS A 89 9.02 7.80 -20.46
CA LYS A 89 8.98 8.18 -21.89
C LYS A 89 9.26 7.01 -22.83
N ARG A 90 10.22 6.14 -22.48
CA ARG A 90 10.61 4.95 -23.28
C ARG A 90 9.46 3.96 -23.50
N PHE A 91 8.52 3.87 -22.56
CA PHE A 91 7.41 2.92 -22.62
C PHE A 91 6.08 3.59 -22.96
N ALA A 92 6.03 4.92 -23.09
CA ALA A 92 4.80 5.67 -23.29
C ALA A 92 4.07 5.30 -24.59
N SER A 93 4.80 4.85 -25.61
CA SER A 93 4.25 4.41 -26.90
C SER A 93 3.90 2.92 -26.96
N PHE A 94 4.13 2.15 -25.88
CA PHE A 94 3.87 0.72 -25.89
C PHE A 94 2.35 0.48 -25.90
N THR A 95 1.92 -0.47 -26.73
CA THR A 95 0.54 -0.89 -26.93
C THR A 95 0.25 -2.19 -26.19
N GLN A 96 -1.03 -2.61 -26.16
CA GLN A 96 -1.40 -3.93 -25.62
C GLN A 96 -0.72 -5.06 -26.40
N ALA A 97 -0.59 -4.94 -27.72
CA ALA A 97 0.14 -5.92 -28.54
C ALA A 97 1.63 -6.00 -28.15
N ASP A 98 2.24 -4.88 -27.78
CA ASP A 98 3.61 -4.87 -27.25
C ASP A 98 3.70 -5.59 -25.91
N TYR A 99 2.76 -5.33 -24.99
CA TYR A 99 2.69 -6.01 -23.71
C TYR A 99 2.53 -7.53 -23.86
N ASP A 100 1.65 -7.97 -24.76
CA ASP A 100 1.36 -9.39 -24.95
C ASP A 100 2.53 -10.13 -25.63
N SER A 101 3.21 -9.48 -26.59
CA SER A 101 4.31 -10.08 -27.36
C SER A 101 5.68 -10.02 -26.67
N LYS A 102 5.93 -9.04 -25.78
CA LYS A 102 7.26 -8.78 -25.20
C LYS A 102 7.34 -9.30 -23.76
N SER A 103 7.79 -10.53 -23.59
CA SER A 103 7.98 -11.18 -22.28
C SER A 103 8.85 -10.36 -21.31
N TRP A 104 9.91 -9.73 -21.82
CA TRP A 104 10.78 -8.86 -21.03
C TRP A 104 10.05 -7.62 -20.49
N PHE A 105 9.09 -7.08 -21.25
CA PHE A 105 8.35 -5.89 -20.82
C PHE A 105 7.34 -6.24 -19.74
N ARG A 106 6.64 -7.38 -19.87
CA ARG A 106 5.80 -7.92 -18.79
C ARG A 106 6.60 -8.11 -17.49
N TYR A 107 7.81 -8.66 -17.61
CA TYR A 107 8.74 -8.78 -16.49
C TYR A 107 9.06 -7.42 -15.85
N VAL A 108 9.40 -6.40 -16.65
CA VAL A 108 9.63 -5.03 -16.15
C VAL A 108 8.39 -4.48 -15.44
N CYS A 109 7.18 -4.70 -15.98
CA CYS A 109 5.94 -4.27 -15.34
C CYS A 109 5.75 -4.90 -13.96
N ARG A 110 6.01 -6.20 -13.81
CA ARG A 110 5.93 -6.90 -12.52
C ARG A 110 6.93 -6.35 -11.51
N VAL A 111 8.19 -6.19 -11.91
CA VAL A 111 9.24 -5.62 -11.04
C VAL A 111 8.88 -4.21 -10.60
N ALA A 112 8.45 -3.35 -11.55
CA ALA A 112 8.04 -1.99 -11.25
C ALA A 112 6.86 -1.93 -10.26
N TRP A 113 5.88 -2.84 -10.39
CA TRP A 113 4.77 -2.92 -9.44
C TRP A 113 5.21 -3.34 -8.04
N LEU A 114 6.06 -4.38 -7.94
CA LEU A 114 6.59 -4.86 -6.66
C LEU A 114 7.38 -3.77 -5.93
N TRP A 115 8.22 -3.02 -6.65
CA TRP A 115 8.97 -1.90 -6.08
C TRP A 115 8.09 -0.71 -5.73
N ARG A 116 6.97 -0.53 -6.44
CA ARG A 116 6.01 0.53 -6.14
C ARG A 116 5.26 0.27 -4.82
N ASN A 117 4.85 -0.97 -4.59
CA ASN A 117 4.04 -1.38 -3.43
C ASN A 117 4.72 -2.51 -2.65
N PRO A 118 5.93 -2.27 -2.10
CA PRO A 118 6.72 -3.34 -1.53
C PRO A 118 6.10 -3.87 -0.24
N ALA A 119 5.99 -5.20 -0.15
CA ALA A 119 5.58 -5.93 1.05
C ALA A 119 4.17 -5.60 1.57
N TYR A 120 3.25 -5.24 0.67
CA TYR A 120 1.85 -4.94 1.04
C TYR A 120 1.12 -6.15 1.63
N GLY A 121 1.36 -7.36 1.08
CA GLY A 121 0.82 -8.60 1.62
C GLY A 121 1.25 -8.85 3.07
N PHE A 122 2.52 -8.58 3.39
CA PHE A 122 3.01 -8.61 4.78
C PHE A 122 2.35 -7.53 5.65
N ALA A 123 2.25 -6.29 5.16
CA ALA A 123 1.60 -5.19 5.88
C ALA A 123 0.14 -5.51 6.25
N ARG A 124 -0.58 -6.22 5.38
CA ARG A 124 -1.92 -6.75 5.67
C ARG A 124 -1.89 -7.92 6.66
N LEU A 125 -0.95 -8.85 6.51
CA LEU A 125 -0.83 -10.00 7.41
C LEU A 125 -0.76 -9.56 8.88
N VAL A 126 0.08 -8.57 9.17
CA VAL A 126 0.26 -7.97 10.51
C VAL A 126 -0.72 -6.83 10.82
N GLY A 127 -1.70 -6.62 9.94
CA GLY A 127 -2.73 -5.60 10.04
C GLY A 127 -3.59 -5.73 11.31
N PHE A 128 -4.31 -4.66 11.61
CA PHE A 128 -5.23 -4.60 12.73
C PHE A 128 -6.59 -5.18 12.33
N ASP A 129 -7.08 -6.12 13.15
CA ASP A 129 -8.41 -6.71 12.99
C ASP A 129 -9.49 -5.70 13.40
N GLN A 130 -10.27 -5.25 12.43
CA GLN A 130 -11.33 -4.25 12.63
C GLN A 130 -12.68 -4.87 13.05
N THR A 131 -12.72 -6.17 13.34
CA THR A 131 -13.96 -6.86 13.71
C THR A 131 -14.55 -6.25 14.98
N GLY A 132 -15.78 -5.74 14.87
CA GLY A 132 -16.48 -5.08 15.97
C GLY A 132 -15.99 -3.67 16.29
N VAL A 133 -15.18 -3.03 15.44
CA VAL A 133 -14.92 -1.58 15.54
C VAL A 133 -16.21 -0.85 15.22
N LYS A 134 -16.79 -0.17 16.22
CA LYS A 134 -18.01 0.63 16.04
C LYS A 134 -17.73 2.13 15.86
N LYS A 135 -16.58 2.61 16.33
CA LYS A 135 -16.20 4.02 16.32
C LYS A 135 -14.70 4.18 16.17
N VAL A 136 -14.31 5.04 15.23
CA VAL A 136 -12.96 5.61 15.14
C VAL A 136 -12.99 6.97 15.80
N ILE A 137 -12.09 7.21 16.76
CA ILE A 137 -11.92 8.51 17.40
C ILE A 137 -10.86 9.27 16.62
N ARG A 138 -11.24 10.38 16.00
CA ARG A 138 -10.32 11.28 15.30
C ARG A 138 -9.99 12.44 16.23
N HIS A 139 -8.83 12.37 16.88
CA HIS A 139 -8.39 13.38 17.85
C HIS A 139 -7.98 14.68 17.15
N ARG A 140 -7.41 14.54 15.96
CA ARG A 140 -7.21 15.60 14.98
C ARG A 140 -7.43 15.00 13.60
N ASP A 141 -8.12 15.73 12.74
CA ASP A 141 -8.47 15.29 11.41
C ASP A 141 -8.27 16.43 10.42
N GLU A 142 -7.18 16.36 9.68
CA GLU A 142 -6.83 17.27 8.59
C GLU A 142 -6.54 16.47 7.32
N ASP A 143 -7.19 15.30 7.18
CA ASP A 143 -6.99 14.42 6.02
C ASP A 143 -7.54 15.06 4.73
N ASP A 144 -8.50 15.98 4.85
CA ASP A 144 -8.96 16.87 3.76
C ASP A 144 -7.84 17.74 3.18
N LYS A 145 -6.85 18.10 4.00
CA LYS A 145 -5.66 18.86 3.59
C LYS A 145 -4.53 17.96 3.08
N TRP A 146 -4.70 16.64 3.07
CA TRP A 146 -3.68 15.74 2.56
C TRP A 146 -3.40 16.02 1.07
N ASP A 147 -2.12 16.09 0.70
CA ASP A 147 -1.66 16.36 -0.69
C ASP A 147 -2.13 17.73 -1.26
N SER A 148 -2.51 18.67 -0.39
CA SER A 148 -2.99 20.00 -0.77
C SER A 148 -1.88 21.05 -0.94
N GLY A 149 -0.63 20.73 -0.60
CA GLY A 149 0.46 21.70 -0.53
C GLY A 149 0.57 22.46 0.80
N TYR A 150 -0.26 22.12 1.79
CA TYR A 150 -0.24 22.72 3.14
C TYR A 150 0.16 21.70 4.22
N PRO A 151 0.81 22.14 5.32
CA PRO A 151 1.04 21.29 6.47
C PRO A 151 -0.27 20.74 7.03
N CYS A 152 -0.28 19.45 7.38
CA CYS A 152 -1.44 18.80 7.99
C CYS A 152 -1.01 17.75 9.00
N LEU A 153 -1.86 17.50 9.98
CA LEU A 153 -1.69 16.43 10.96
C LEU A 153 -3.03 15.76 11.26
N SER A 154 -3.09 14.43 11.07
CA SER A 154 -4.21 13.60 11.48
C SER A 154 -3.75 12.55 12.51
N TRP A 155 -4.53 12.40 13.58
CA TRP A 155 -4.28 11.42 14.64
C TRP A 155 -5.57 10.72 15.02
N TRP A 156 -5.65 9.44 14.70
CA TRP A 156 -6.86 8.64 14.89
C TRP A 156 -6.57 7.42 15.76
N THR A 157 -7.59 6.95 16.47
CA THR A 157 -7.53 5.70 17.25
C THR A 157 -8.82 4.91 17.07
N ALA A 158 -8.73 3.59 17.11
CA ALA A 158 -9.88 2.69 17.07
C ALA A 158 -9.72 1.59 18.10
N VAL A 159 -10.85 1.07 18.59
CA VAL A 159 -10.89 -0.09 19.47
C VAL A 159 -11.80 -1.13 18.84
N ASN A 160 -11.31 -2.35 18.66
CA ASN A 160 -12.11 -3.43 18.09
C ASN A 160 -12.97 -4.13 19.16
N GLY A 161 -13.81 -5.08 18.73
CA GLY A 161 -14.70 -5.82 19.63
C GLY A 161 -13.98 -6.66 20.71
N ARG A 162 -12.66 -6.82 20.61
CA ARG A 162 -11.81 -7.53 21.57
C ARG A 162 -11.03 -6.58 22.49
N GLY A 163 -11.34 -5.28 22.47
CA GLY A 163 -10.64 -4.27 23.26
C GLY A 163 -9.22 -3.94 22.79
N ARG A 164 -8.80 -4.42 21.60
CA ARG A 164 -7.49 -4.08 21.03
C ARG A 164 -7.54 -2.70 20.40
N VAL A 165 -6.49 -1.92 20.62
CA VAL A 165 -6.37 -0.55 20.11
C VAL A 165 -5.50 -0.53 18.86
N ALA A 166 -5.95 0.20 17.84
CA ALA A 166 -5.13 0.67 16.73
C ALA A 166 -5.09 2.20 16.72
N TRP A 167 -4.09 2.72 16.03
CA TRP A 167 -3.91 4.14 15.82
C TRP A 167 -3.37 4.42 14.42
N LEU A 168 -3.61 5.61 13.92
CA LEU A 168 -3.05 6.14 12.69
C LEU A 168 -2.51 7.54 12.96
N PHE A 169 -1.23 7.73 12.68
CA PHE A 169 -0.57 9.03 12.69
C PHE A 169 -0.20 9.42 11.27
N GLN A 170 -0.65 10.59 10.84
CA GLN A 170 -0.40 11.17 9.54
C GLN A 170 0.10 12.59 9.73
N TRP A 171 1.20 12.94 9.06
CA TRP A 171 1.78 14.26 9.15
C TRP A 171 2.43 14.65 7.83
N GLN A 172 2.14 15.86 7.34
CA GLN A 172 2.86 16.50 6.25
C GLN A 172 3.45 17.81 6.77
N TRP A 173 4.77 17.99 6.59
CA TRP A 173 5.47 19.20 6.97
C TRP A 173 6.34 19.71 5.83
N TYR A 174 6.09 20.95 5.41
CA TYR A 174 6.79 21.59 4.30
C TYR A 174 7.98 22.38 4.82
N PHE A 175 9.17 22.01 4.38
CA PHE A 175 10.42 22.63 4.86
C PHE A 175 11.10 23.50 3.80
N TYR A 176 10.81 23.30 2.50
CA TYR A 176 11.37 24.13 1.43
C TYR A 176 10.49 24.13 0.18
N GLY A 177 9.88 25.29 -0.14
CA GLY A 177 8.98 25.43 -1.29
C GLY A 177 7.82 24.44 -1.23
N GLN A 178 7.69 23.59 -2.25
CA GLN A 178 6.70 22.51 -2.31
C GLN A 178 7.21 21.17 -1.74
N ARG A 179 8.44 21.10 -1.21
CA ARG A 179 9.01 19.88 -0.64
C ARG A 179 8.52 19.67 0.78
N CYS A 180 7.98 18.49 1.04
CA CYS A 180 7.50 18.09 2.36
C CYS A 180 8.08 16.75 2.83
N LEU A 181 8.24 16.67 4.15
CA LEU A 181 8.34 15.42 4.88
C LEU A 181 6.92 14.90 5.11
N GLU A 182 6.63 13.74 4.55
CA GLU A 182 5.38 13.02 4.77
C GLU A 182 5.64 11.81 5.68
N VAL A 183 4.88 11.70 6.77
CA VAL A 183 4.95 10.58 7.71
C VAL A 183 3.56 9.96 7.84
N VAL A 184 3.46 8.65 7.62
CA VAL A 184 2.28 7.85 7.97
C VAL A 184 2.70 6.59 8.70
N LEU A 185 2.26 6.48 9.95
CA LEU A 185 2.57 5.39 10.87
C LEU A 185 1.31 4.85 11.53
N GLY A 186 1.30 3.58 11.90
CA GLY A 186 0.20 2.93 12.60
C GLY A 186 -0.53 1.93 11.71
N TRP A 187 -1.85 1.86 11.80
CA TRP A 187 -2.72 1.03 10.95
C TRP A 187 -3.72 1.92 10.24
N LYS A 188 -3.95 1.69 8.95
CA LYS A 188 -4.86 2.52 8.14
C LYS A 188 -6.31 2.29 8.55
N ILE A 189 -6.79 2.95 9.60
CA ILE A 189 -8.15 2.81 10.15
C ILE A 189 -9.00 4.04 9.75
N PRO A 190 -10.31 3.92 9.49
CA PRO A 190 -10.95 2.70 9.05
C PRO A 190 -10.39 2.29 7.68
N TRP A 191 -10.28 0.99 7.45
CA TRP A 191 -10.05 0.44 6.11
C TRP A 191 -11.30 -0.29 5.67
N ASP A 192 -12.13 0.39 4.87
CA ASP A 192 -13.33 -0.21 4.32
C ASP A 192 -12.97 -1.08 3.11
N GLY A 193 -13.70 -2.19 2.94
CA GLY A 193 -13.60 -3.01 1.74
C GLY A 193 -12.54 -4.12 1.75
N ASP A 194 -11.76 -4.31 2.83
CA ASP A 194 -10.89 -5.49 2.92
C ASP A 194 -11.70 -6.75 3.23
N PRO A 195 -11.63 -7.83 2.41
CA PRO A 195 -12.38 -9.06 2.64
C PRO A 195 -12.06 -9.77 3.95
N GLN A 196 -10.91 -9.48 4.58
CA GLN A 196 -10.50 -10.04 5.87
C GLN A 196 -10.70 -9.04 7.03
N ASN A 197 -11.32 -7.90 6.76
CA ASN A 197 -11.57 -6.83 7.72
C ASN A 197 -10.30 -6.36 8.46
N LYS A 198 -9.16 -6.31 7.75
CA LYS A 198 -7.87 -5.87 8.29
C LYS A 198 -7.48 -4.48 7.81
N ALA A 199 -7.21 -3.59 8.75
CA ALA A 199 -6.50 -2.34 8.48
C ALA A 199 -5.00 -2.60 8.34
N MET A 200 -4.44 -2.35 7.16
CA MET A 200 -3.02 -2.58 6.90
C MET A 200 -2.11 -1.74 7.79
N LEU A 201 -0.96 -2.31 8.19
CA LEU A 201 0.10 -1.56 8.82
C LEU A 201 0.66 -0.50 7.85
N ALA A 202 0.67 0.75 8.27
CA ALA A 202 1.26 1.87 7.56
C ALA A 202 2.66 2.18 8.12
N ALA A 203 3.63 2.24 7.21
CA ALA A 203 5.01 2.58 7.49
C ALA A 203 5.57 3.38 6.31
N ARG A 204 5.31 4.68 6.29
CA ARG A 204 5.71 5.60 5.22
C ARG A 204 6.40 6.80 5.82
N ILE A 205 7.63 7.05 5.39
CA ILE A 205 8.38 8.26 5.67
C ILE A 205 8.97 8.70 4.32
N SER A 206 8.48 9.82 3.79
CA SER A 206 8.87 10.33 2.48
C SER A 206 9.45 11.75 2.65
N PRO A 207 10.77 11.93 2.72
CA PRO A 207 11.39 13.21 3.08
C PRO A 207 11.41 14.26 1.95
N PHE A 208 11.00 13.92 0.72
CA PHE A 208 11.10 14.81 -0.45
C PHE A 208 9.87 14.77 -1.34
N LYS A 209 8.68 14.53 -0.75
CA LYS A 209 7.43 14.59 -1.52
C LYS A 209 7.17 16.02 -1.98
N GLN A 210 6.54 16.15 -3.14
CA GLN A 210 6.15 17.44 -3.69
C GLN A 210 4.67 17.41 -4.01
N TYR A 211 3.96 18.41 -3.51
CA TYR A 211 2.55 18.63 -3.78
C TYR A 211 2.38 20.07 -4.26
N ALA A 212 1.67 20.23 -5.38
CA ALA A 212 1.26 21.54 -5.84
C ALA A 212 0.25 22.12 -4.83
N LYS A 213 0.40 23.40 -4.51
CA LYS A 213 -0.59 24.09 -3.69
C LYS A 213 -1.92 24.12 -4.44
N LYS A 214 -2.95 23.52 -3.86
CA LYS A 214 -4.32 23.67 -4.33
C LYS A 214 -4.90 24.90 -3.65
N GLU A 215 -5.66 25.70 -4.38
CA GLU A 215 -6.47 26.72 -3.72
C GLU A 215 -7.51 26.02 -2.83
N PRO A 216 -7.76 26.52 -1.62
CA PRO A 216 -8.81 25.96 -0.78
C PRO A 216 -10.15 26.11 -1.52
N SER A 217 -10.81 24.97 -1.76
CA SER A 217 -12.17 24.88 -2.26
C SER A 217 -13.19 25.27 -1.21
#